data_AF-A0A368HAP4-F1
#
_entry.id   AF-A0A368HAP4-F1
#
_cell.length_a   1.000
_cell.length_b   1.000
_cell.length_c   1.000
_cell.angle_alpha   90.00
_cell.angle_beta   90.00
_cell.angle_gamma   90.00
#
_symmetry.space_group_name_H-M   'P 1'
#
loop_
_entity.id
_entity.type
_entity.pdbx_description
1 polymer ?
#
loop_
_entity_poly.entity_id
_entity_poly.type
_entity_poly.pdbx_seq_one_letter_code
_entity_poly.pdbx_strand_id
1 'polypeptide(L)'
;MCVHTRRTDFATYNITTEFNETIEAAGILAKQNNLKQFFIFGDDLGFMRRVAQQLQDRNRLEARVSTFSEFEDFYLSSQICGSFLISAAASTFGWWLAFFSANQSSVYYIGRQFTNGENVPETELYL
;
A
#
# COMPACT_ATOMS: atom_id res chain seq x y z
N MET A 1 -1.16 9.60 -5.38
CA MET A 1 -0.47 8.85 -4.32
C MET A 1 -1.02 7.45 -4.34
N CYS A 2 -0.17 6.45 -4.50
CA CYS A 2 -0.59 5.06 -4.49
C CYS A 2 -0.27 4.41 -3.15
N VAL A 3 -1.15 3.53 -2.69
CA VAL A 3 -0.99 2.82 -1.42
C VAL A 3 -1.24 1.35 -1.67
N HIS A 4 -0.27 0.50 -1.36
CA HIS A 4 -0.45 -0.95 -1.34
C HIS A 4 -0.77 -1.43 0.07
N THR A 5 -1.77 -2.30 0.20
CA THR A 5 -2.17 -2.96 1.44
C THR A 5 -2.16 -4.48 1.27
N ARG A 6 -1.83 -5.23 2.34
CA ARG A 6 -1.90 -6.70 2.35
C ARG A 6 -2.43 -7.17 3.69
N ARG A 7 -3.49 -7.98 3.69
CA ARG A 7 -4.17 -8.39 4.93
C ARG A 7 -4.51 -9.86 5.05
N THR A 8 -4.96 -10.52 3.99
CA THR A 8 -5.69 -11.79 4.08
C THR A 8 -4.85 -12.89 4.73
N ASP A 9 -3.93 -13.48 3.98
CA ASP A 9 -2.94 -14.44 4.45
C ASP A 9 -2.01 -13.86 5.53
N PHE A 10 -1.76 -12.56 5.49
CA PHE A 10 -0.89 -11.83 6.42
C PHE A 10 -1.48 -11.73 7.84
N ALA A 11 -2.81 -11.84 8.00
CA ALA A 11 -3.50 -11.82 9.30
C ALA A 11 -3.07 -12.99 10.17
N THR A 12 -2.85 -14.15 9.55
CA THR A 12 -2.39 -15.38 10.22
C THR A 12 -1.03 -15.21 10.89
N TYR A 13 -0.17 -14.36 10.31
CA TYR A 13 1.20 -14.14 10.79
C TYR A 13 1.38 -12.81 11.52
N ASN A 14 0.29 -12.07 11.78
CA ASN A 14 0.33 -10.76 12.44
C ASN A 14 1.25 -9.73 11.75
N ILE A 15 1.37 -9.81 10.42
CA ILE A 15 2.20 -8.92 9.59
C ILE A 15 1.37 -8.04 8.65
N THR A 16 0.07 -7.89 8.94
CA THR A 16 -0.86 -7.13 8.10
C THR A 16 -0.53 -5.64 8.08
N THR A 17 -1.03 -4.96 7.04
CA THR A 17 -1.14 -3.50 7.03
C THR A 17 -1.83 -2.97 8.30
N GLU A 18 -1.14 -2.07 9.01
CA GLU A 18 -1.70 -1.31 10.14
C GLU A 18 -2.51 -0.11 9.65
N PHE A 19 -3.78 -0.03 10.05
CA PHE A 19 -4.73 0.94 9.49
C PHE A 19 -4.31 2.39 9.78
N ASN A 20 -4.15 2.75 11.05
CA ASN A 20 -3.91 4.15 11.44
C ASN A 20 -2.58 4.68 10.89
N GLU A 21 -1.53 3.87 10.98
CA GLU A 21 -0.20 4.20 10.47
C GLU A 21 -0.23 4.42 8.95
N THR A 22 -0.94 3.56 8.21
CA THR A 22 -1.11 3.71 6.76
C THR A 22 -1.79 5.02 6.38
N ILE A 23 -2.85 5.40 7.09
CA ILE A 23 -3.59 6.64 6.83
C ILE A 23 -2.71 7.87 7.11
N GLU A 24 -1.98 7.85 8.22
CA GLU A 24 -1.10 8.94 8.61
C GLU A 24 0.05 9.11 7.60
N ALA A 25 0.78 8.03 7.32
CA ALA A 25 1.89 8.03 6.39
C ALA A 25 1.44 8.46 4.98
N ALA A 26 0.37 7.86 4.45
CA ALA A 26 -0.13 8.22 3.12
C ALA A 26 -0.56 9.69 3.03
N GLY A 27 -1.19 10.23 4.09
CA GLY A 27 -1.60 11.63 4.16
C GLY A 27 -0.40 12.60 4.16
N ILE A 28 0.64 12.30 4.94
CA ILE A 28 1.87 13.10 5.00
C ILE A 28 2.58 13.07 3.64
N LEU A 29 2.78 11.88 3.07
CA LEU A 29 3.48 11.69 1.80
C LEU A 29 2.75 12.34 0.63
N ALA A 30 1.41 12.25 0.59
CA ALA A 30 0.62 12.92 -0.44
C ALA A 30 0.79 14.44 -0.38
N LYS A 31 0.81 15.05 0.81
CA LYS A 31 1.06 16.48 0.98
C LYS A 31 2.48 16.88 0.56
N GLN A 32 3.50 16.12 0.99
CA GLN A 32 4.90 16.36 0.65
C GLN A 32 5.15 16.30 -0.87
N ASN A 33 4.46 15.40 -1.57
CA ASN A 33 4.59 15.21 -3.02
C ASN A 33 3.53 15.99 -3.83
N ASN A 34 2.74 16.87 -3.20
CA ASN A 34 1.68 17.67 -3.84
C ASN A 34 0.67 16.83 -4.65
N LEU A 35 0.31 15.65 -4.16
CA LEU A 35 -0.62 14.73 -4.82
C LEU A 35 -2.05 14.94 -4.31
N LYS A 36 -3.00 14.99 -5.24
CA LYS A 36 -4.41 15.32 -4.95
C LYS A 36 -5.38 14.15 -5.00
N GLN A 37 -4.88 12.95 -5.32
CA GLN A 37 -5.69 11.75 -5.46
C GLN A 37 -4.95 10.56 -4.86
N PHE A 38 -5.73 9.65 -4.29
CA PHE A 38 -5.26 8.36 -3.80
C PHE A 38 -5.76 7.22 -4.68
N PHE A 39 -4.90 6.23 -4.88
CA PHE A 39 -5.28 4.96 -5.51
C PHE A 39 -4.75 3.82 -4.64
N ILE A 40 -5.65 2.91 -4.23
CA ILE A 40 -5.35 1.87 -3.25
C ILE A 40 -5.33 0.51 -3.95
N PHE A 41 -4.23 -0.22 -3.80
CA PHE A 41 -4.05 -1.60 -4.22
C PHE A 41 -4.08 -2.53 -3.01
N GLY A 42 -4.48 -3.79 -3.20
CA GLY A 42 -4.47 -4.79 -2.15
C GLY A 42 -5.41 -5.97 -2.40
N ASP A 43 -5.50 -6.84 -1.39
CA ASP A 43 -6.18 -8.13 -1.43
C ASP A 43 -7.54 -8.15 -0.68
N ASP A 44 -7.76 -7.21 0.24
CA ASP A 44 -9.01 -7.07 0.99
C ASP A 44 -9.78 -5.81 0.57
N LEU A 45 -10.74 -5.99 -0.34
CA LEU A 45 -11.57 -4.90 -0.87
C LEU A 45 -12.31 -4.12 0.24
N GLY A 46 -12.75 -4.80 1.29
CA GLY A 46 -13.44 -4.17 2.42
C GLY A 46 -12.50 -3.26 3.20
N PHE A 47 -11.26 -3.69 3.42
CA PHE A 47 -10.23 -2.88 4.05
C PHE A 47 -9.78 -1.72 3.16
N MET A 48 -9.52 -1.97 1.87
CA MET A 48 -9.13 -0.95 0.90
C MET A 48 -10.16 0.18 0.85
N ARG A 49 -11.46 -0.14 0.85
CA ARG A 49 -12.53 0.86 0.90
C ARG A 49 -12.52 1.69 2.17
N ARG A 50 -12.28 1.07 3.33
CA ARG A 50 -12.11 1.81 4.60
C ARG A 50 -10.91 2.75 4.56
N VAL A 51 -9.79 2.29 3.98
CA VAL A 51 -8.59 3.12 3.80
C VAL A 51 -8.89 4.32 2.89
N ALA A 52 -9.51 4.06 1.73
CA ALA A 52 -9.90 5.09 0.79
C ALA A 52 -10.84 6.14 1.41
N GLN A 53 -11.89 5.68 2.10
CA GLN A 53 -12.84 6.56 2.78
C GLN A 53 -12.14 7.43 3.83
N GLN A 54 -11.30 6.83 4.67
CA GLN A 54 -10.61 7.56 5.72
C GLN A 54 -9.59 8.60 5.18
N LEU A 55 -8.91 8.28 4.07
CA LEU A 55 -8.03 9.22 3.38
C LEU A 55 -8.81 10.37 2.74
N GLN A 56 -9.96 10.07 2.14
CA GLN A 56 -10.85 11.06 1.55
C GLN A 56 -11.40 12.02 2.60
N ASP A 57 -11.87 11.50 3.74
CA ASP A 57 -12.42 12.31 4.83
C ASP A 57 -11.36 13.23 5.46
N ARG A 58 -10.15 12.72 5.70
CA ARG A 58 -9.07 13.50 6.36
C ARG A 58 -8.40 14.51 5.45
N ASN A 59 -8.19 14.15 4.18
CA ASN A 59 -7.41 14.99 3.27
C ASN A 59 -8.28 15.79 2.31
N ARG A 60 -9.60 15.51 2.24
CA ARG A 60 -10.53 16.08 1.25
C ARG A 60 -10.07 15.84 -0.19
N LEU A 61 -9.44 14.68 -0.41
CA LEU A 61 -8.91 14.24 -1.69
C LEU A 61 -9.69 13.03 -2.20
N GLU A 62 -9.80 12.89 -3.50
CA GLU A 62 -10.45 11.72 -4.09
C GLU A 62 -9.62 10.46 -3.84
N ALA A 63 -10.26 9.36 -3.43
CA ALA A 63 -9.61 8.07 -3.22
C ALA A 63 -10.37 6.97 -3.96
N ARG A 64 -9.64 6.15 -4.73
CA ARG A 64 -10.20 5.01 -5.47
C ARG A 64 -9.46 3.73 -5.09
N VAL A 65 -10.15 2.61 -5.20
CA VAL A 65 -9.60 1.27 -4.92
C VAL A 65 -9.48 0.49 -6.21
N SER A 66 -8.43 -0.33 -6.36
CA SER A 66 -8.36 -1.26 -7.47
C SER A 66 -9.36 -2.40 -7.29
N THR A 67 -9.94 -2.82 -8.42
CA THR A 67 -10.70 -4.07 -8.58
C THR A 67 -10.27 -4.79 -9.86
N PHE A 68 -9.07 -4.49 -10.36
CA PHE A 68 -8.53 -5.02 -11.62
C PHE A 68 -7.68 -6.25 -11.36
N SER A 69 -7.22 -6.89 -12.44
CA SER A 69 -6.22 -7.96 -12.36
C SER A 69 -4.84 -7.42 -11.97
N GLU A 70 -3.97 -8.30 -11.48
CA GLU A 70 -2.60 -7.96 -11.08
C GLU A 70 -1.78 -7.29 -12.19
N PHE A 71 -1.92 -7.78 -13.44
CA PHE A 71 -1.25 -7.18 -14.59
C PHE A 71 -1.75 -5.78 -14.92
N GLU A 72 -3.07 -5.56 -14.81
CA GLU A 72 -3.67 -4.24 -14.98
C GLU A 72 -3.23 -3.30 -13.87
N ASP A 73 -3.07 -3.80 -12.64
CA ASP A 73 -2.56 -3.03 -11.51
C ASP A 73 -1.10 -2.60 -11.70
N PHE A 74 -0.25 -3.46 -12.24
CA PHE A 74 1.12 -3.07 -12.62
C PHE A 74 1.11 -1.98 -13.69
N TYR A 75 0.26 -2.13 -14.71
CA TYR A 75 0.11 -1.10 -15.74
C TYR A 75 -0.37 0.22 -15.11
N LEU A 76 -1.44 0.20 -14.32
CA LEU A 76 -1.95 1.38 -13.62
C LEU A 76 -0.87 2.02 -12.76
N SER A 77 -0.11 1.22 -11.99
CA SER A 77 0.97 1.73 -11.17
C SER A 77 1.97 2.56 -11.98
N SER A 78 2.35 2.04 -13.16
CA SER A 78 3.27 2.73 -14.08
C SER A 78 2.73 4.03 -14.67
N GLN A 79 1.42 4.20 -14.72
CA GLN A 79 0.79 5.36 -15.34
C GLN A 79 0.40 6.44 -14.33
N ILE A 80 -0.04 6.06 -13.11
CA ILE A 80 -0.72 7.01 -12.21
C ILE A 80 0.01 7.26 -10.88
N CYS A 81 1.01 6.45 -10.52
CA CYS A 81 1.65 6.55 -9.22
C CYS A 81 2.83 7.52 -9.22
N GLY A 82 2.54 8.81 -8.93
CA GLY A 82 3.57 9.84 -8.72
C GLY A 82 4.32 9.75 -7.37
N SER A 83 3.82 8.94 -6.43
CA SER A 83 4.48 8.49 -5.20
C SER A 83 3.76 7.24 -4.71
N PHE A 84 4.48 6.35 -4.02
CA PHE A 84 4.02 5.02 -3.66
C PHE A 84 4.33 4.69 -2.19
N LEU A 85 3.35 4.14 -1.46
CA LEU A 85 3.52 3.63 -0.11
C LEU A 85 3.21 2.13 -0.06
N ILE A 86 4.19 1.33 0.38
CA ILE A 86 4.04 -0.10 0.67
C ILE A 86 3.76 -0.23 2.17
N SER A 87 2.49 -0.40 2.56
CA SER A 87 2.12 -0.48 3.98
C SER A 87 2.38 -1.84 4.63
N ALA A 88 2.66 -2.86 3.81
CA ALA A 88 3.04 -4.20 4.24
C ALA A 88 4.30 -4.63 3.47
N ALA A 89 5.47 -4.24 3.98
CA ALA A 89 6.76 -4.42 3.28
C ALA A 89 7.15 -5.89 3.03
N ALA A 90 6.51 -6.85 3.68
CA ALA A 90 6.71 -8.28 3.40
C ALA A 90 6.03 -8.75 2.10
N SER A 91 5.17 -7.93 1.48
CA SER A 91 4.45 -8.28 0.24
C SER A 91 5.29 -7.97 -1.00
N THR A 92 5.68 -9.01 -1.75
CA THR A 92 6.39 -8.86 -3.04
C THR A 92 5.54 -8.19 -4.11
N PHE A 93 4.23 -8.43 -4.12
CA PHE A 93 3.30 -7.73 -5.01
C PHE A 93 3.39 -6.20 -4.82
N GLY A 94 3.46 -5.74 -3.57
CA GLY A 94 3.68 -4.33 -3.25
C GLY A 94 4.99 -3.77 -3.80
N TRP A 95 6.07 -4.57 -3.75
CA TRP A 95 7.35 -4.20 -4.35
C TRP A 95 7.32 -4.17 -5.87
N TRP A 96 6.63 -5.10 -6.52
CA TRP A 96 6.44 -5.07 -7.98
C TRP A 96 5.64 -3.86 -8.43
N LEU A 97 4.55 -3.52 -7.74
CA LEU A 97 3.80 -2.29 -8.00
C LEU A 97 4.69 -1.05 -7.85
N ALA A 98 5.46 -0.96 -6.77
CA ALA A 98 6.36 0.15 -6.54
C ALA A 98 7.46 0.24 -7.61
N PHE A 99 8.04 -0.89 -8.01
CA PHE A 99 9.04 -0.97 -9.09
C PHE A 99 8.51 -0.42 -10.40
N PHE A 100 7.24 -0.68 -10.73
CA PHE A 100 6.63 -0.13 -11.94
C PHE A 100 6.18 1.32 -11.80
N SER A 101 6.09 1.89 -10.59
CA SER A 101 5.56 3.23 -10.39
C SER A 101 6.31 4.31 -11.17
N ALA A 102 5.58 5.34 -11.63
CA ALA A 102 6.13 6.39 -12.49
C ALA A 102 7.28 7.18 -11.84
N ASN A 103 7.34 7.25 -10.50
CA ASN A 103 8.35 8.01 -9.77
C ASN A 103 9.09 7.15 -8.74
N GLN A 104 10.20 6.56 -9.18
CA GLN A 104 11.08 5.75 -8.34
C GLN A 104 11.78 6.51 -7.21
N SER A 105 11.82 7.86 -7.27
CA SER A 105 12.42 8.68 -6.19
C SER A 105 11.47 8.90 -5.02
N SER A 106 10.22 8.42 -5.10
CA SER A 106 9.18 8.68 -4.12
C SER A 106 8.42 7.39 -3.75
N VAL A 107 9.20 6.35 -3.44
CA VAL A 107 8.73 5.05 -2.95
C VAL A 107 9.09 4.93 -1.46
N TYR A 108 8.07 4.64 -0.64
CA TYR A 108 8.18 4.51 0.81
C TYR A 108 7.59 3.18 1.25
N TYR A 109 8.06 2.64 2.37
CA TYR A 109 7.52 1.42 2.95
C TYR A 109 7.44 1.54 4.47
N ILE A 110 6.43 0.90 5.05
CA ILE A 110 6.32 0.70 6.49
C ILE A 110 7.03 -0.61 6.80
N GLY A 111 8.23 -0.50 7.36
CA GLY A 111 9.03 -1.64 7.80
C GLY A 111 8.68 -2.03 9.23
N ARG A 112 8.40 -3.31 9.47
CA ARG A 112 8.26 -3.81 10.85
C ARG A 112 9.66 -4.06 11.43
N GLN A 113 9.88 -3.62 12.66
CA GLN A 113 11.02 -4.11 13.43
C GLN A 113 10.66 -5.50 13.95
N PHE A 114 11.31 -6.54 13.41
CA PHE A 114 11.24 -7.87 14.00
C PHE A 114 12.04 -7.82 15.30
N THR A 115 11.36 -7.84 16.45
CA THR A 115 12.03 -8.03 17.73
C THR A 115 12.64 -9.43 17.74
N ASN A 116 13.95 -9.50 17.94
CA ASN A 116 14.78 -10.71 17.90
C ASN A 116 14.04 -11.98 18.36
N GLY A 117 13.80 -12.91 17.43
CA GLY A 117 13.44 -14.30 17.74
C GLY A 117 12.03 -14.77 17.37
N GLU A 118 11.13 -13.91 16.88
CA GLU A 118 9.76 -14.35 16.55
C GLU A 118 9.47 -14.33 15.05
N ASN A 119 9.26 -15.55 14.53
CA ASN A 119 8.48 -15.94 13.35
C ASN A 119 8.61 -15.03 12.11
N VAL A 120 9.77 -15.07 11.46
CA VAL A 120 9.82 -14.76 10.02
C VAL A 120 9.10 -15.92 9.33
N PRO A 121 7.98 -15.70 8.61
CA PRO A 121 7.28 -16.78 7.92
C PRO A 121 8.24 -17.44 6.92
N GLU A 122 8.53 -18.73 7.11
CA GLU A 122 9.36 -19.53 6.19
C GLU A 122 8.69 -19.71 4.83
N THR A 123 7.35 -19.62 4.80
CA THR A 123 6.54 -19.65 3.58
C THR A 123 6.55 -18.29 2.90
N GLU A 124 7.47 -18.14 1.96
CA GLU A 124 7.24 -17.56 0.63
C GLU A 124 5.93 -16.75 0.47
N LEU A 125 5.88 -15.52 1.00
CA LEU A 125 4.75 -14.56 0.88
C LEU A 125 4.75 -13.89 -0.52
N TYR A 126 5.00 -14.68 -1.57
CA TYR A 126 5.37 -14.17 -2.89
C TYR A 126 4.20 -13.84 -3.83
N LEU A 127 2.96 -14.13 -3.46
CA LEU A 127 1.77 -13.91 -4.29
C LEU A 127 0.60 -13.37 -3.48
#